data_AF-A0A7J6GUP9-F1
#
_entry.id   AF-A0A7J6GUP9-F1
#
_cell.length_a   1.000
_cell.length_b   1.000
_cell.length_c   1.000
_cell.angle_alpha   90.00
_cell.angle_beta   90.00
_cell.angle_gamma   90.00
#
_symmetry.space_group_name_H-M   'P 1'
#
loop_
_entity.id
_entity.type
_entity.pdbx_description
1 polymer ?
#
loop_
_entity_poly.entity_id
_entity_poly.type
_entity_poly.pdbx_seq_one_letter_code
_entity_poly.pdbx_strand_id
1 'polypeptide(L)'
;MAGPGASRTLRVDQFCSVVNMSSSLQIELIPYLSDKYVYLLHDVDTRHNWYGAKVIGSAIDKNKIPGIDIVLDDGDEWMFASHEVHVMETPGTPKQMLSSIRKITSLPDDTNVYCGHKYTLSNSKFALSIEPENEALQSYATHVAHLCNKSLLMILTTLKLEKACNPFLPTSSKEIKQILNIHSTTNDAEALGVIRQAKDSF
;
A
#
# COMPACT_ATOMS: atom_id res chain seq x y z
N MET A 1 23.20 -18.45 -1.94
CA MET A 1 22.48 -18.63 -0.65
C MET A 1 21.97 -17.26 -0.23
N ALA A 2 20.66 -17.02 -0.32
CA ALA A 2 20.06 -15.76 0.13
C ALA A 2 19.83 -15.85 1.64
N GLY A 3 20.32 -14.88 2.40
CA GLY A 3 20.12 -14.81 3.86
C GLY A 3 18.65 -14.58 4.23
N PRO A 4 18.24 -14.90 5.47
CA PRO A 4 16.86 -14.70 5.92
C PRO A 4 16.52 -13.20 5.88
N GLY A 5 15.50 -12.84 5.11
CA GLY A 5 14.96 -11.48 5.08
C GLY A 5 14.51 -11.07 6.47
N ALA A 6 15.12 -10.02 7.04
CA ALA A 6 14.79 -9.56 8.38
C ALA A 6 13.33 -9.10 8.46
N SER A 7 12.53 -9.81 9.25
CA SER A 7 11.18 -9.38 9.61
C SER A 7 11.23 -8.13 10.50
N ARG A 8 10.28 -7.21 10.36
CA ARG A 8 10.22 -5.96 11.15
C ARG A 8 8.80 -5.78 11.69
N THR A 9 8.68 -5.80 13.01
CA THR A 9 7.43 -5.55 13.75
C THR A 9 7.16 -4.04 13.88
N LEU A 10 5.95 -3.59 13.57
CA LEU A 10 5.51 -2.21 13.80
C LEU A 10 4.37 -2.22 14.82
N ARG A 11 4.46 -1.38 15.86
CA ARG A 11 3.36 -1.19 16.80
C ARG A 11 2.42 -0.09 16.31
N VAL A 12 1.12 -0.32 16.39
CA VAL A 12 0.09 0.63 15.93
C VAL A 12 0.09 1.93 16.76
N ASP A 13 0.42 1.86 18.05
CA ASP A 13 0.50 2.99 18.98
C ASP A 13 1.65 3.96 18.70
N GLN A 14 2.69 3.54 17.98
CA GLN A 14 3.86 4.38 17.68
C GLN A 14 3.62 5.39 16.55
N PHE A 15 2.45 5.37 15.90
CA PHE A 15 2.17 6.19 14.71
C PHE A 15 0.85 6.97 14.77
N CYS A 16 -0.04 6.68 15.72
CA CYS A 16 -1.30 7.38 15.90
C CYS A 16 -1.21 8.35 17.08
N SER A 17 -1.30 9.67 16.83
CA SER A 17 -1.65 10.65 17.87
C SER A 17 -3.15 10.59 18.17
N VAL A 18 -3.68 9.39 18.42
CA VAL A 18 -5.08 9.16 18.79
C VAL A 18 -5.11 8.71 20.24
N VAL A 19 -5.91 9.44 21.00
CA VAL A 19 -6.07 9.34 22.44
C VAL A 19 -6.53 7.93 22.83
N ASN A 20 -5.70 7.26 23.63
CA ASN A 20 -6.08 6.19 24.56
C ASN A 20 -6.76 4.95 23.94
N MET A 21 -6.01 4.17 23.16
CA MET A 21 -6.32 2.76 22.94
C MET A 21 -5.13 1.93 23.42
N SER A 22 -5.33 1.13 24.46
CA SER A 22 -4.45 0.00 24.78
C SER A 22 -4.62 -1.07 23.70
N SER A 23 -4.12 -0.83 22.48
CA SER A 23 -4.19 -1.81 21.40
C SER A 23 -2.94 -2.68 21.42
N SER A 24 -3.10 -3.94 21.82
CA SER A 24 -2.13 -5.03 21.71
C SER A 24 -1.87 -5.47 20.26
N LEU A 25 -2.46 -4.79 19.26
CA LEU A 25 -2.38 -5.14 17.85
C LEU A 25 -1.05 -4.72 17.21
N GLN A 26 -0.40 -5.67 16.54
CA GLN A 26 0.80 -5.44 15.73
C GLN A 26 0.61 -5.95 14.32
N ILE A 27 1.19 -5.21 13.36
CA ILE A 27 1.26 -5.60 11.95
C ILE A 27 2.74 -5.83 11.64
N GLU A 28 3.04 -7.02 11.14
CA GLU A 28 4.37 -7.44 10.74
C GLU A 28 4.36 -7.90 9.29
N LEU A 29 5.27 -7.38 8.47
CA LEU A 29 5.39 -7.78 7.07
C LEU A 29 6.40 -8.93 6.97
N ILE A 30 5.92 -10.12 6.64
CA ILE A 30 6.71 -11.35 6.54
C ILE A 30 6.96 -11.69 5.07
N PRO A 31 8.22 -11.92 4.65
CA PRO A 31 8.49 -12.44 3.31
C PRO A 31 7.96 -13.87 3.19
N TYR A 32 7.10 -14.10 2.20
CA TYR A 32 6.46 -15.40 1.93
C TYR A 32 7.05 -16.10 0.70
N LEU A 33 7.57 -15.33 -0.28
CA LEU A 33 8.35 -15.80 -1.44
C LEU A 33 9.41 -14.74 -1.82
N SER A 34 10.20 -14.97 -2.88
CA SER A 34 11.26 -14.05 -3.32
C SER A 34 10.78 -12.61 -3.54
N ASP A 35 9.53 -12.43 -3.96
CA ASP A 35 8.89 -11.17 -4.30
C ASP A 35 7.49 -11.02 -3.68
N LYS A 36 7.08 -11.90 -2.77
CA LYS A 36 5.77 -11.81 -2.11
C LYS A 36 5.92 -11.68 -0.61
N TYR A 37 5.10 -10.80 -0.04
CA TYR A 37 5.05 -10.55 1.38
C TYR A 37 3.62 -10.79 1.89
N VAL A 38 3.51 -11.21 3.14
CA VAL A 38 2.25 -11.41 3.86
C VAL A 38 2.27 -10.50 5.08
N TYR A 39 1.12 -9.91 5.40
CA TYR A 39 0.95 -9.22 6.66
C TYR A 39 0.53 -10.22 7.73
N LEU A 40 1.36 -10.37 8.75
CA LEU A 40 0.97 -10.97 10.01
C LEU A 40 0.34 -9.88 10.88
N LEU A 41 -0.97 -10.00 11.05
CA LEU A 41 -1.70 -9.26 12.07
C LEU A 41 -1.75 -10.14 13.32
N HIS A 42 -1.22 -9.66 14.44
CA HIS A 42 -1.27 -10.43 15.69
C HIS A 42 -1.48 -9.55 16.91
N ASP A 43 -2.12 -10.14 17.92
CA ASP A 43 -2.21 -9.57 19.27
C ASP A 43 -0.98 -10.01 20.08
N VAL A 44 -0.26 -9.05 20.67
CA VAL A 44 0.96 -9.28 21.47
C VAL A 44 0.71 -10.18 22.67
N ASP A 45 -0.49 -10.17 23.23
CA ASP A 45 -0.85 -10.96 24.40
C ASP A 45 -1.00 -12.46 24.04
N THR A 46 -1.18 -12.77 22.75
CA THR A 46 -1.37 -14.15 22.24
C THR A 46 -0.10 -14.78 21.64
N ARG A 47 1.04 -14.06 21.66
CA ARG A 47 2.28 -14.39 20.93
C ARG A 47 2.92 -15.76 21.24
N HIS A 48 2.47 -16.46 22.28
CA HIS A 48 3.06 -17.73 22.72
C HIS A 48 2.58 -19.00 21.98
N ASN A 49 1.65 -18.91 21.01
CA ASN A 49 1.08 -20.12 20.39
C ASN A 49 0.84 -20.01 18.87
N TRP A 50 1.92 -19.87 18.09
CA TRP A 50 1.87 -19.83 16.61
C TRP A 50 1.20 -21.06 15.98
N TYR A 51 1.17 -22.20 16.69
CA TYR A 51 0.62 -23.47 16.20
C TYR A 51 -0.90 -23.46 15.93
N GLY A 52 -1.63 -22.39 16.26
CA GLY A 52 -3.07 -22.23 16.00
C GLY A 52 -3.46 -21.01 15.16
N ALA A 53 -2.49 -20.35 14.49
CA ALA A 53 -2.79 -19.21 13.62
C ALA A 53 -3.68 -19.64 12.44
N LYS A 54 -4.65 -18.79 12.09
CA LYS A 54 -5.50 -18.98 10.92
C LYS A 54 -4.97 -18.19 9.74
N VAL A 55 -4.86 -18.83 8.58
CA VAL A 55 -4.54 -18.15 7.33
C VAL A 55 -5.83 -17.63 6.72
N ILE A 56 -5.84 -16.33 6.41
CA ILE A 56 -7.00 -15.62 5.86
C ILE A 56 -6.63 -15.14 4.48
N GLY A 57 -7.53 -15.31 3.51
CA GLY A 57 -7.23 -14.92 2.13
C GLY A 57 -8.45 -14.79 1.25
N SER A 58 -8.22 -14.30 0.03
CA SER A 58 -9.26 -14.10 -0.97
C SER A 58 -9.85 -15.43 -1.47
N ALA A 59 -11.17 -15.46 -1.66
CA ALA A 59 -11.87 -16.57 -2.28
C ALA A 59 -11.38 -16.89 -3.70
N ILE A 60 -11.07 -15.87 -4.48
CA ILE A 60 -10.62 -16.01 -5.88
C ILE A 60 -9.22 -16.65 -5.93
N ASP A 61 -8.38 -16.38 -4.94
CA ASP A 61 -7.04 -16.93 -4.84
C ASP A 61 -6.94 -18.12 -3.87
N LYS A 62 -8.05 -18.68 -3.38
CA LYS A 62 -8.07 -19.78 -2.41
C LYS A 62 -7.13 -20.93 -2.77
N ASN A 63 -7.14 -21.35 -4.04
CA ASN A 63 -6.31 -22.46 -4.51
C ASN A 63 -4.81 -22.11 -4.63
N LYS A 64 -4.47 -20.81 -4.56
CA LYS A 64 -3.10 -20.29 -4.61
C LYS A 64 -2.56 -19.91 -3.23
N ILE A 65 -3.37 -20.01 -2.18
CA ILE A 65 -3.01 -19.65 -0.80
C ILE A 65 -2.90 -20.94 0.03
N PRO A 66 -1.68 -21.49 0.18
CA PRO A 66 -1.43 -22.65 1.01
C PRO A 66 -1.93 -22.46 2.45
N GLY A 67 -2.71 -23.43 2.92
CA GLY A 67 -3.17 -23.47 4.32
C GLY A 67 -4.28 -22.48 4.66
N ILE A 68 -4.99 -21.91 3.67
CA ILE A 68 -6.11 -20.99 3.91
C ILE A 68 -7.21 -21.63 4.78
N ASP A 69 -7.49 -21.00 5.92
CA ASP A 69 -8.52 -21.41 6.88
C ASP A 69 -9.80 -20.57 6.75
N ILE A 70 -9.65 -19.27 6.48
CA ILE A 70 -10.76 -18.31 6.33
C ILE A 70 -10.68 -17.71 4.93
N VAL A 71 -11.80 -17.78 4.23
CA VAL A 71 -11.94 -17.30 2.87
C VAL A 71 -12.88 -16.09 2.88
N LEU A 72 -12.45 -15.00 2.26
CA LEU A 72 -13.19 -13.73 2.20
C LEU A 72 -13.37 -13.24 0.76
N ASP A 73 -14.52 -12.62 0.48
CA ASP A 73 -14.92 -12.00 -0.78
C ASP A 73 -14.89 -10.45 -0.71
N ASP A 74 -15.01 -9.77 -1.87
CA ASP A 74 -15.11 -8.30 -1.92
C ASP A 74 -16.36 -7.83 -1.16
N GLY A 75 -16.20 -6.88 -0.24
CA GLY A 75 -17.29 -6.35 0.57
C GLY A 75 -17.59 -7.12 1.84
N ASP A 76 -16.89 -8.22 2.12
CA ASP A 76 -17.04 -8.93 3.40
C ASP A 76 -16.58 -8.05 4.57
N GLU A 77 -17.28 -8.21 5.69
CA GLU A 77 -16.89 -7.70 7.00
C GLU A 77 -16.38 -8.86 7.84
N TRP A 78 -15.15 -8.74 8.33
CA TRP A 78 -14.51 -9.76 9.15
C TRP A 78 -14.04 -9.18 10.48
N MET A 79 -14.32 -9.87 11.58
CA MET A 79 -13.88 -9.44 12.90
C MET A 79 -12.48 -9.96 13.22
N PHE A 80 -11.55 -9.04 13.41
CA PHE A 80 -10.23 -9.31 13.95
C PHE A 80 -10.12 -8.83 15.40
N ALA A 81 -10.13 -9.77 16.34
CA ALA A 81 -10.28 -9.47 17.76
C ALA A 81 -11.53 -8.57 17.98
N SER A 82 -11.35 -7.35 18.48
CA SER A 82 -12.42 -6.37 18.70
C SER A 82 -12.58 -5.35 17.56
N HIS A 83 -11.91 -5.55 16.42
CA HIS A 83 -11.91 -4.61 15.30
C HIS A 83 -12.57 -5.22 14.07
N GLU A 84 -13.36 -4.41 13.40
CA GLU A 84 -13.97 -4.76 12.11
C GLU A 84 -12.97 -4.51 10.97
N VAL A 85 -12.89 -5.47 10.06
CA VAL A 85 -12.05 -5.43 8.86
C VAL A 85 -12.98 -5.52 7.65
N HIS A 86 -13.03 -4.44 6.87
CA HIS A 86 -13.73 -4.43 5.59
C HIS A 86 -12.80 -4.92 4.47
N VAL A 87 -13.23 -5.94 3.74
CA VAL A 87 -12.46 -6.56 2.67
C VAL A 87 -12.72 -5.83 1.36
N MET A 88 -11.65 -5.40 0.70
CA MET A 88 -11.72 -4.74 -0.61
C MET A 88 -10.88 -5.52 -1.62
N GLU A 89 -11.51 -5.99 -2.68
CA GLU A 89 -10.80 -6.56 -3.81
C GLU A 89 -10.15 -5.46 -4.66
N THR A 90 -8.86 -5.65 -4.97
CA THR A 90 -8.06 -4.70 -5.76
C THR A 90 -7.39 -5.39 -6.97
N PRO A 91 -8.12 -5.74 -8.05
CA PRO A 91 -7.56 -6.47 -9.18
C PRO A 91 -6.69 -5.60 -10.11
N GLY A 92 -5.89 -6.24 -10.96
CA GLY A 92 -4.69 -5.64 -11.56
C GLY A 92 -4.75 -5.14 -13.02
N THR A 93 -5.81 -5.36 -13.80
CA THR A 93 -5.88 -4.74 -15.14
C THR A 93 -6.05 -3.22 -15.04
N PRO A 94 -5.66 -2.39 -16.02
CA PRO A 94 -5.74 -0.92 -15.87
C PRO A 94 -7.14 -0.40 -15.48
N LYS A 95 -8.19 -0.95 -16.09
CA LYS A 95 -9.59 -0.61 -15.76
C LYS A 95 -9.97 -1.04 -14.34
N GLN A 96 -9.53 -2.23 -13.92
CA GLN A 96 -9.75 -2.73 -12.56
C GLN A 96 -8.96 -1.91 -11.54
N MET A 97 -7.70 -1.62 -11.82
CA MET A 97 -6.81 -0.82 -10.98
C MET A 97 -7.38 0.58 -10.75
N LEU A 98 -7.95 1.23 -11.78
CA LEU A 98 -8.63 2.51 -11.61
C LEU A 98 -9.83 2.39 -10.65
N SER A 99 -10.62 1.33 -10.77
CA SER A 99 -11.74 1.07 -9.84
C SER A 99 -11.24 0.87 -8.40
N SER A 100 -10.20 0.05 -8.21
CA SER A 100 -9.55 -0.20 -6.93
C SER A 100 -9.01 1.09 -6.30
N ILE A 101 -8.32 1.91 -7.09
CA ILE A 101 -7.80 3.21 -6.68
C ILE A 101 -8.94 4.12 -6.22
N ARG A 102 -10.07 4.15 -6.93
CA ARG A 102 -11.25 4.94 -6.54
C ARG A 102 -11.86 4.46 -5.22
N LYS A 103 -11.99 3.14 -5.01
CA LYS A 103 -12.44 2.57 -3.71
C LYS A 103 -11.52 3.04 -2.59
N ILE A 104 -10.20 2.88 -2.75
CA ILE A 104 -9.20 3.24 -1.74
C ILE A 104 -9.21 4.76 -1.47
N THR A 105 -9.22 5.59 -2.52
CA THR A 105 -9.17 7.05 -2.38
C THR A 105 -10.47 7.67 -1.87
N SER A 106 -11.58 6.92 -1.85
CA SER A 106 -12.82 7.37 -1.18
C SER A 106 -12.77 7.25 0.35
N LEU A 107 -11.78 6.55 0.90
CA LEU A 107 -11.57 6.49 2.35
C LEU A 107 -11.08 7.84 2.92
N PRO A 108 -11.23 8.06 4.24
CA PRO A 108 -10.78 9.27 4.92
C PRO A 108 -9.30 9.59 4.67
N ASP A 109 -8.98 10.88 4.59
CA ASP A 109 -7.62 11.38 4.31
C ASP A 109 -6.59 10.98 5.37
N ASP A 110 -7.01 10.78 6.61
CA ASP A 110 -6.18 10.33 7.74
C ASP A 110 -5.98 8.80 7.77
N THR A 111 -6.52 8.06 6.81
CA THR A 111 -6.27 6.62 6.68
C THR A 111 -4.79 6.34 6.45
N ASN A 112 -4.18 5.56 7.33
CA ASN A 112 -2.82 5.06 7.16
C ASN A 112 -2.75 3.97 6.07
N VAL A 113 -1.75 4.04 5.21
CA VAL A 113 -1.55 3.11 4.10
C VAL A 113 -0.31 2.23 4.38
N TYR A 114 -0.54 0.92 4.43
CA TYR A 114 0.49 -0.09 4.63
C TYR A 114 0.66 -0.90 3.33
N CYS A 115 1.74 -0.65 2.58
CA CYS A 115 2.01 -1.33 1.30
C CYS A 115 3.06 -2.45 1.42
N GLY A 116 2.87 -3.53 0.65
CA GLY A 116 3.67 -4.76 0.79
C GLY A 116 5.12 -4.65 0.29
N HIS A 117 5.50 -3.52 -0.32
CA HIS A 117 6.83 -3.33 -0.89
C HIS A 117 7.42 -1.96 -0.56
N LYS A 118 8.73 -1.93 -0.34
CA LYS A 118 9.50 -0.71 -0.07
C LYS A 118 9.94 -0.03 -1.38
N TYR A 119 8.98 0.45 -2.16
CA TYR A 119 9.26 1.18 -3.41
C TYR A 119 9.15 2.69 -3.29
N THR A 120 8.94 3.24 -2.10
CA THR A 120 8.71 4.68 -1.90
C THR A 120 9.79 5.54 -2.55
N LEU A 121 11.07 5.23 -2.35
CA LEU A 121 12.17 6.02 -2.94
C LEU A 121 12.19 5.98 -4.47
N SER A 122 12.05 4.79 -5.09
CA SER A 122 12.03 4.69 -6.55
C SER A 122 10.75 5.28 -7.14
N ASN A 123 9.61 5.13 -6.46
CA ASN A 123 8.34 5.73 -6.85
C ASN A 123 8.40 7.26 -6.78
N SER A 124 9.01 7.85 -5.75
CA SER A 124 9.20 9.30 -5.65
C SER A 124 10.08 9.85 -6.78
N LYS A 125 11.13 9.12 -7.19
CA LYS A 125 11.97 9.51 -8.34
C LYS A 125 11.19 9.52 -9.64
N PHE A 126 10.40 8.48 -9.89
CA PHE A 126 9.53 8.43 -11.06
C PHE A 126 8.50 9.56 -11.03
N ALA A 127 7.80 9.75 -9.91
CA ALA A 127 6.81 10.81 -9.77
C ALA A 127 7.40 12.20 -10.08
N LEU A 128 8.59 12.52 -9.54
CA LEU A 128 9.26 13.79 -9.81
C LEU A 128 9.67 13.99 -11.27
N SER A 129 9.84 12.90 -12.03
CA SER A 129 10.15 13.00 -13.46
C SER A 129 8.94 13.41 -14.32
N ILE A 130 7.71 13.22 -13.81
CA ILE A 130 6.46 13.48 -14.54
C ILE A 130 5.55 14.52 -13.87
N GLU A 131 5.91 14.99 -12.67
CA GLU A 131 5.25 16.09 -11.96
C GLU A 131 6.29 16.91 -11.15
N PRO A 132 7.32 17.46 -11.81
CA PRO A 132 8.42 18.15 -11.14
C PRO A 132 7.99 19.40 -10.36
N GLU A 133 6.91 20.09 -10.74
CA GLU A 133 6.48 21.32 -10.08
C GLU A 133 5.61 21.09 -8.83
N ASN A 134 5.32 19.83 -8.48
CA ASN A 134 4.53 19.50 -7.28
C ASN A 134 5.37 19.65 -5.99
N GLU A 135 5.23 20.79 -5.31
CA GLU A 135 5.95 21.12 -4.06
C GLU A 135 5.74 20.09 -2.94
N ALA A 136 4.54 19.51 -2.83
CA ALA A 136 4.25 18.48 -1.84
C ALA A 136 5.05 17.20 -2.14
N LEU A 137 5.10 16.79 -3.40
CA LEU A 137 5.90 15.67 -3.86
C LEU A 137 7.41 15.92 -3.70
N GLN A 138 7.89 17.12 -4.02
CA GLN A 138 9.29 17.50 -3.78
C GLN A 138 9.67 17.34 -2.30
N SER A 139 8.86 17.93 -1.41
CA SER A 139 9.05 17.86 0.04
C SER A 139 9.03 16.41 0.53
N TYR A 140 8.07 15.62 0.05
CA TYR A 140 7.95 14.21 0.39
C TYR A 140 9.15 13.39 -0.08
N ALA A 141 9.60 13.59 -1.33
CA ALA A 141 10.75 12.89 -1.89
C ALA A 141 12.05 13.20 -1.15
N THR A 142 12.27 14.46 -0.75
CA THR A 142 13.40 14.84 0.10
C THR A 142 13.34 14.15 1.46
N HIS A 143 12.17 14.11 2.08
CA HIS A 143 11.97 13.40 3.34
C HIS A 143 12.26 11.90 3.22
N VAL A 144 11.72 11.26 2.18
CA VAL A 144 11.96 9.84 1.85
C VAL A 144 13.44 9.55 1.65
N ALA A 145 14.15 10.37 0.88
CA ALA A 145 15.59 10.22 0.66
C ALA A 145 16.40 10.33 1.97
N HIS A 146 16.02 11.26 2.85
CA HIS A 146 16.66 11.42 4.16
C HIS A 146 16.44 10.19 5.06
N LEU A 147 15.23 9.63 5.08
CA LEU A 147 14.91 8.43 5.87
C LEU A 147 15.64 7.19 5.35
N CYS A 148 15.68 6.99 4.03
CA CYS A 148 16.39 5.86 3.42
C CYS A 148 17.89 5.87 3.73
N ASN A 149 18.53 7.06 3.72
CA ASN A 149 19.94 7.20 4.08
C ASN A 149 20.26 6.78 5.52
N LYS A 150 19.27 6.75 6.41
CA LYS A 150 19.42 6.31 7.80
C LYS A 150 19.12 4.83 8.00
N SER A 151 18.84 4.04 6.95
CA SER A 151 18.41 2.63 7.01
C SER A 151 17.14 2.40 7.86
N LEU A 152 16.40 3.48 8.13
CA LEU A 152 15.21 3.50 8.95
C LEU A 152 13.98 3.25 8.07
N LEU A 153 13.45 2.04 8.20
CA LEU A 153 12.04 1.69 8.09
C LEU A 153 11.33 1.61 6.72
N MET A 154 10.20 0.87 6.74
CA MET A 154 9.08 1.05 5.81
C MET A 154 8.56 2.48 5.98
N ILE A 155 8.50 3.24 4.89
CA ILE A 155 7.91 4.57 4.93
C ILE A 155 6.39 4.37 4.90
N LEU A 156 5.77 4.55 6.06
CA LEU A 156 4.31 4.62 6.17
C LEU A 156 3.84 5.98 5.63
N THR A 157 2.66 5.98 5.06
CA THR A 157 2.04 7.14 4.39
C THR A 157 0.56 7.21 4.77
N THR A 158 -0.07 8.34 4.50
CA THR A 158 -1.52 8.52 4.68
C THR A 158 -2.18 8.71 3.32
N LEU A 159 -3.48 8.44 3.21
CA LEU A 159 -4.20 8.70 1.96
C LEU A 159 -4.14 10.16 1.54
N LYS A 160 -4.11 11.10 2.49
CA LYS A 160 -3.88 12.52 2.20
C LYS A 160 -2.57 12.74 1.43
N LEU A 161 -1.49 12.11 1.90
CA LEU A 161 -0.16 12.25 1.29
C LEU A 161 -0.08 11.53 -0.05
N GLU A 162 -0.65 10.33 -0.14
CA GLU A 162 -0.76 9.61 -1.41
C GLU A 162 -1.53 10.44 -2.45
N LYS A 163 -2.71 10.97 -2.11
CA LYS A 163 -3.51 11.82 -3.03
C LYS A 163 -2.74 13.05 -3.52
N ALA A 164 -1.83 13.59 -2.69
CA ALA A 164 -1.03 14.76 -3.02
C ALA A 164 0.23 14.44 -3.85
N CYS A 165 0.78 13.23 -3.75
CA CYS A 165 2.13 12.93 -4.27
C CYS A 165 2.19 11.72 -5.22
N ASN A 166 1.19 10.84 -5.23
CA ASN A 166 1.23 9.61 -6.00
C ASN A 166 0.69 9.86 -7.41
N PRO A 167 1.51 9.74 -8.47
CA PRO A 167 1.11 10.12 -9.84
C PRO A 167 0.05 9.19 -10.45
N PHE A 168 -0.27 8.06 -9.80
CA PHE A 168 -1.34 7.16 -10.22
C PHE A 168 -2.73 7.58 -9.74
N LEU A 169 -2.83 8.54 -8.82
CA LEU A 169 -4.11 8.99 -8.25
C LEU A 169 -4.73 10.18 -9.00
N PRO A 170 -3.99 11.24 -9.37
CA PRO A 170 -4.54 12.36 -10.14
C PRO A 170 -4.39 12.09 -11.64
N THR A 171 -5.17 11.15 -12.21
CA THR A 171 -5.17 10.84 -13.66
C THR A 171 -5.57 12.04 -14.54
N SER A 172 -6.11 13.10 -13.93
CA SER A 172 -6.48 14.36 -14.57
C SER A 172 -5.42 15.46 -14.47
N SER A 173 -4.26 15.22 -13.83
CA SER A 173 -3.17 16.21 -13.72
C SER A 173 -2.73 16.68 -15.10
N LYS A 174 -2.80 18.00 -15.34
CA LYS A 174 -2.45 18.61 -16.62
C LYS A 174 -0.95 18.47 -16.91
N GLU A 175 -0.12 18.59 -15.88
CA GLU A 175 1.33 18.49 -15.97
C GLU A 175 1.74 17.08 -16.39
N ILE A 176 1.22 16.04 -15.71
CA ILE A 176 1.45 14.63 -16.08
C ILE A 176 1.01 14.36 -17.51
N LYS A 177 -0.18 14.85 -17.91
CA LYS A 177 -0.67 14.68 -19.28
C LYS A 177 0.24 15.35 -20.31
N GLN A 178 0.77 16.54 -20.01
CA GLN A 178 1.69 17.24 -20.91
C GLN A 178 3.03 16.51 -21.03
N ILE A 179 3.66 16.15 -19.91
CA ILE A 179 4.98 15.50 -19.89
C ILE A 179 4.94 14.13 -20.58
N LEU A 180 3.87 13.35 -20.37
CA LEU A 180 3.69 12.04 -20.98
C LEU A 180 2.99 12.06 -22.35
N ASN A 181 2.75 13.25 -22.92
CA ASN A 181 2.04 13.41 -24.21
C ASN A 181 0.66 12.70 -24.26
N ILE A 182 -0.06 12.68 -23.13
CA ILE A 182 -1.42 12.12 -23.04
C ILE A 182 -2.40 13.18 -23.53
N HIS A 183 -3.25 12.82 -24.51
CA HIS A 183 -4.25 13.74 -25.03
C HIS A 183 -5.22 14.19 -23.93
N SER A 184 -5.64 15.47 -23.98
CA SER A 184 -6.56 16.04 -22.98
C SER A 184 -7.90 15.31 -22.91
N THR A 185 -8.34 14.73 -24.02
CA THR A 185 -9.59 13.95 -24.16
C THR A 185 -9.46 12.48 -23.74
N THR A 186 -8.25 12.00 -23.42
CA THR A 186 -8.02 10.62 -22.96
C THR A 186 -8.70 10.40 -21.61
N ASN A 187 -9.41 9.27 -21.49
CA ASN A 187 -10.09 8.89 -20.25
C ASN A 187 -9.11 8.44 -19.16
N ASP A 188 -9.57 8.42 -17.92
CA ASP A 188 -8.72 8.10 -16.76
C ASP A 188 -8.03 6.73 -16.84
N ALA A 189 -8.72 5.70 -17.38
CA ALA A 189 -8.18 4.35 -17.41
C ALA A 189 -7.04 4.23 -18.43
N GLU A 190 -7.18 4.88 -19.58
CA GLU A 190 -6.13 4.97 -20.59
C GLU A 190 -4.95 5.81 -20.09
N ALA A 191 -5.21 6.97 -19.48
CA ALA A 191 -4.17 7.81 -18.89
C ALA A 191 -3.38 7.04 -17.82
N LEU A 192 -4.07 6.30 -16.94
CA LEU A 192 -3.45 5.43 -15.95
C LEU A 192 -2.58 4.34 -16.59
N GLY A 193 -3.03 3.76 -17.70
CA GLY A 193 -2.26 2.80 -18.49
C GLY A 193 -0.95 3.40 -19.03
N VAL A 194 -0.98 4.61 -19.56
CA VAL A 194 0.22 5.31 -20.05
C VAL A 194 1.18 5.62 -18.91
N ILE A 195 0.68 6.15 -17.78
CA ILE A 195 1.52 6.42 -16.59
C ILE A 195 2.18 5.13 -16.10
N ARG A 196 1.46 4.00 -16.11
CA ARG A 196 2.00 2.69 -15.74
C ARG A 196 3.11 2.24 -16.68
N GLN A 197 2.90 2.32 -17.99
CA GLN A 197 3.92 1.96 -18.99
C GLN A 197 5.17 2.83 -18.89
N ALA A 198 5.00 4.13 -18.63
CA ALA A 198 6.11 5.05 -18.39
C ALA A 198 6.92 4.60 -17.15
N LYS A 199 6.25 4.22 -16.05
CA LYS A 199 6.92 3.71 -14.86
C LYS A 199 7.63 2.37 -15.08
N ASP A 200 7.06 1.49 -15.90
CA ASP A 200 7.65 0.18 -16.20
C ASP A 200 8.95 0.32 -17.01
N SER A 201 9.12 1.45 -17.70
CA SER A 201 10.28 1.74 -18.55
C SER A 201 11.27 2.74 -17.94
N PHE A 202 11.07 3.15 -16.68
CA PHE A 202 11.88 4.13 -15.95
C PHE A 202 12.92 3.46 -15.04
#